data_AF-A0A1G0LAQ1-F1
#
_entry.id   AF-A0A1G0LAQ1-F1
#
_cell.length_a   1.000
_cell.length_b   1.000
_cell.length_c   1.000
_cell.angle_alpha   90.00
_cell.angle_beta   90.00
_cell.angle_gamma   90.00
#
_symmetry.space_group_name_H-M   'P 1'
#
loop_
_entity.id
_entity.type
_entity.pdbx_description
1 polymer ?
#
loop_
_entity_poly.entity_id
_entity_poly.type
_entity_poly.pdbx_seq_one_letter_code
_entity_poly.pdbx_strand_id
1 'polypeptide(L)'
;MIVQIGGHVIKTGMGPLLLHLMRRGVITHLAMNSAASIHDFELCAYGGTSEDVAAGLADGTFGMAEETGRDMNAAITAGHANGWGMGEALARYLDARKETPGREHCVLLGAWTLGVPVTVHAAIGTDIIHQHPHADGAALGETSFRDFKRLAASVPALHDGGLVLNLGSAVIMPEVFLKALTVARNIGAGKPTHFTAVDFDMHRHYRPRVNVVERPTLAGGTGYTITGHHELLIPLLVWGVDAALRAR
;
A
#
# COMPACT_ATOMS: atom_id res chain seq x y z
N MET A 1 13.26 -3.46 1.68
CA MET A 1 12.45 -3.75 0.48
C MET A 1 11.30 -2.76 0.41
N ILE A 2 10.93 -2.33 -0.79
CA ILE A 2 9.71 -1.55 -1.03
C ILE A 2 8.57 -2.55 -1.27
N VAL A 3 7.53 -2.52 -0.44
CA VAL A 3 6.35 -3.38 -0.61
C VAL A 3 5.18 -2.53 -1.06
N GLN A 4 4.45 -3.02 -2.04
CA GLN A 4 3.27 -2.40 -2.60
C GLN A 4 2.09 -3.35 -2.43
N ILE A 5 0.95 -2.90 -1.89
CA ILE A 5 -0.18 -3.79 -1.60
C ILE A 5 -1.50 -3.31 -2.22
N GLY A 6 -2.33 -4.28 -2.61
CA GLY A 6 -3.74 -4.10 -2.91
C GLY A 6 -4.65 -4.52 -1.75
N GLY A 7 -5.93 -4.14 -1.82
CA GLY A 7 -6.89 -4.33 -0.72
C GLY A 7 -7.08 -5.77 -0.24
N HIS A 8 -6.95 -6.74 -1.15
CA HIS A 8 -7.16 -8.14 -0.81
C HIS A 8 -6.13 -8.69 0.19
N VAL A 9 -4.92 -8.10 0.23
CA VAL A 9 -3.87 -8.47 1.20
C VAL A 9 -4.32 -8.18 2.64
N ILE A 10 -5.00 -7.06 2.85
CA ILE A 10 -5.55 -6.71 4.17
C ILE A 10 -6.75 -7.61 4.49
N LYS A 11 -7.64 -7.79 3.52
CA LYS A 11 -8.86 -8.61 3.67
C LYS A 11 -8.57 -10.05 4.07
N THR A 12 -7.46 -10.64 3.60
CA THR A 12 -7.05 -12.00 3.97
C THR A 12 -6.25 -12.08 5.27
N GLY A 13 -6.13 -10.98 6.02
CA GLY A 13 -5.49 -10.97 7.33
C GLY A 13 -3.96 -11.01 7.29
N MET A 14 -3.33 -10.58 6.19
CA MET A 14 -1.86 -10.63 6.04
C MET A 14 -1.13 -9.45 6.71
N GLY A 15 -1.86 -8.47 7.24
CA GLY A 15 -1.32 -7.28 7.92
C GLY A 15 -0.26 -7.61 8.99
N PRO A 16 -0.52 -8.53 9.95
CA PRO A 16 0.46 -8.90 10.98
C PRO A 16 1.80 -9.42 10.44
N LEU A 17 1.80 -10.08 9.28
CA LEU A 17 3.02 -10.57 8.65
C LEU A 17 3.82 -9.43 8.02
N LEU A 18 3.13 -8.43 7.45
CA LEU A 18 3.78 -7.21 6.97
C LEU A 18 4.40 -6.44 8.15
N LEU A 19 3.66 -6.31 9.26
CA LEU A 19 4.18 -5.70 10.50
C LEU A 19 5.39 -6.44 11.04
N HIS A 20 5.38 -7.78 11.02
CA HIS A 20 6.54 -8.58 11.41
C HIS A 20 7.77 -8.24 10.56
N LEU A 21 7.63 -8.20 9.22
CA LEU A 21 8.74 -7.84 8.34
C LEU A 21 9.21 -6.37 8.53
N MET A 22 8.32 -5.44 8.87
CA MET A 22 8.70 -4.07 9.25
C MET A 22 9.50 -4.04 10.56
N ARG A 23 9.05 -4.75 11.61
CA ARG A 23 9.77 -4.83 12.90
C ARG A 23 11.17 -5.43 12.74
N ARG A 24 11.35 -6.32 11.76
CA ARG A 24 12.64 -6.91 11.38
C ARG A 24 13.52 -5.99 10.53
N GLY A 25 13.07 -4.78 10.18
CA GLY A 25 13.78 -3.85 9.30
C GLY A 25 13.86 -4.32 7.84
N VAL A 26 13.07 -5.33 7.46
CA VAL A 26 13.09 -5.91 6.12
C VAL A 26 12.31 -5.00 5.16
N ILE A 27 11.08 -4.62 5.54
CA ILE A 27 10.28 -3.63 4.79
C ILE A 27 10.76 -2.23 5.16
N THR A 28 11.13 -1.45 4.15
CA THR A 28 11.68 -0.10 4.29
C THR A 28 10.74 0.96 3.72
N HIS A 29 9.68 0.56 3.04
CA HIS A 29 8.61 1.42 2.55
C HIS A 29 7.37 0.56 2.29
N LEU A 30 6.20 0.98 2.75
CA LEU A 30 4.91 0.36 2.43
C LEU A 30 4.05 1.31 1.62
N ALA A 31 3.83 0.98 0.35
CA ALA A 31 2.93 1.72 -0.52
C ALA A 31 1.64 0.91 -0.72
N MET A 32 0.49 1.56 -0.79
CA MET A 32 -0.78 0.87 -0.97
C MET A 32 -1.74 1.65 -1.85
N ASN A 33 -2.64 0.94 -2.54
CA ASN A 33 -3.79 1.59 -3.15
C ASN A 33 -4.83 1.95 -2.08
N SER A 34 -5.77 2.82 -2.41
CA SER A 34 -6.80 3.24 -1.46
C SER A 34 -7.61 2.09 -0.85
N ALA A 35 -7.96 1.07 -1.64
CA ALA A 35 -8.73 -0.06 -1.14
C ALA A 35 -8.03 -0.76 0.04
N ALA A 36 -6.70 -0.93 -0.02
CA ALA A 36 -5.93 -1.41 1.12
C ALA A 36 -5.96 -0.46 2.30
N SER A 37 -5.85 0.85 2.07
CA SER A 37 -5.93 1.84 3.15
C SER A 37 -7.29 1.85 3.84
N ILE A 38 -8.38 1.64 3.11
CA ILE A 38 -9.75 1.63 3.65
C ILE A 38 -9.94 0.39 4.51
N HIS A 39 -9.64 -0.79 3.99
CA HIS A 39 -9.74 -2.03 4.77
C HIS A 39 -8.85 -2.00 6.02
N ASP A 40 -7.63 -1.45 5.92
CA ASP A 40 -6.74 -1.35 7.08
C ASP A 40 -7.24 -0.33 8.10
N PHE A 41 -7.79 0.80 7.63
CA PHE A 41 -8.39 1.82 8.48
C PHE A 41 -9.61 1.28 9.21
N GLU A 42 -10.54 0.61 8.52
CA GLU A 42 -11.73 0.01 9.11
C GLU A 42 -11.38 -1.04 10.16
N LEU A 43 -10.45 -1.95 9.83
CA LEU A 43 -9.94 -2.94 10.77
C LEU A 43 -9.36 -2.26 12.01
N CYS A 44 -8.52 -1.25 11.82
CA CYS A 44 -7.88 -0.53 12.92
C CYS A 44 -8.88 0.22 13.80
N ALA A 45 -9.78 0.99 13.17
CA ALA A 45 -10.67 1.93 13.83
C ALA A 45 -11.89 1.25 14.46
N TYR A 46 -12.38 0.17 13.84
CA TYR A 46 -13.67 -0.44 14.15
C TYR A 46 -13.60 -1.95 14.45
N GLY A 47 -12.44 -2.59 14.28
CA GLY A 47 -12.24 -4.00 14.62
C GLY A 47 -12.70 -5.00 13.56
N GLY A 48 -13.15 -4.53 12.39
CA GLY A 48 -13.55 -5.38 11.29
C GLY A 48 -13.78 -4.59 10.00
N THR A 49 -13.53 -5.23 8.86
CA THR A 49 -13.91 -4.70 7.54
C THR A 49 -15.35 -5.09 7.26
N SER A 50 -16.21 -4.14 6.94
CA SER A 50 -17.66 -4.37 6.91
C SER A 50 -18.21 -3.93 5.57
N GLU A 51 -18.65 -4.89 4.76
CA GLU A 51 -19.83 -4.77 3.87
C GLU A 51 -19.98 -6.05 3.01
N ASP A 52 -21.21 -6.58 2.95
CA ASP A 52 -21.61 -7.53 1.92
C ASP A 52 -21.87 -6.73 0.62
N VAL A 53 -20.91 -6.82 -0.30
CA VAL A 53 -20.97 -6.11 -1.59
C VAL A 53 -22.25 -6.44 -2.36
N ALA A 54 -22.68 -7.70 -2.37
CA ALA A 54 -23.81 -8.13 -3.18
C ALA A 54 -25.12 -7.57 -2.61
N ALA A 55 -25.27 -7.58 -1.28
CA ALA A 55 -26.43 -7.02 -0.62
C ALA A 55 -26.49 -5.48 -0.76
N GLY A 56 -25.39 -4.78 -0.49
CA GLY A 56 -25.38 -3.31 -0.52
C GLY A 56 -25.46 -2.70 -1.92
N LEU A 57 -25.07 -3.43 -2.96
CA LEU A 57 -25.27 -2.96 -4.35
C LEU A 57 -26.74 -2.94 -4.76
N ALA A 58 -27.58 -3.80 -4.17
CA ALA A 58 -28.99 -3.90 -4.52
C ALA A 58 -29.80 -2.69 -4.03
N ASP A 59 -29.44 -2.12 -2.88
CA ASP A 59 -30.14 -0.99 -2.26
C ASP A 59 -29.33 0.32 -2.24
N GLY A 60 -28.09 0.29 -2.73
CA GLY A 60 -27.20 1.45 -2.81
C GLY A 60 -26.48 1.79 -1.51
N THR A 61 -26.53 0.93 -0.49
CA THR A 61 -25.81 1.12 0.78
C THR A 61 -24.34 0.69 0.71
N PHE A 62 -23.93 -0.03 -0.34
CA PHE A 62 -22.52 -0.37 -0.54
C PHE A 62 -21.66 0.88 -0.67
N GLY A 63 -20.63 0.96 0.18
CA GLY A 63 -19.69 2.05 0.26
C GLY A 63 -20.20 3.28 1.01
N MET A 64 -21.34 3.18 1.71
CA MET A 64 -22.01 4.33 2.34
C MET A 64 -21.85 4.38 3.86
N ALA A 65 -20.89 3.63 4.43
CA ALA A 65 -20.56 3.71 5.85
C ALA A 65 -20.16 5.14 6.26
N GLU A 66 -21.03 5.80 7.04
CA GLU A 66 -20.87 7.17 7.51
C GLU A 66 -19.58 7.35 8.32
N GLU A 67 -19.26 6.43 9.23
CA GLU A 67 -18.09 6.53 10.08
C GLU A 67 -16.79 6.44 9.27
N THR A 68 -16.67 5.48 8.35
CA THR A 68 -15.49 5.34 7.47
C THR A 68 -15.33 6.57 6.58
N GLY A 69 -16.41 6.98 5.92
CA GLY A 69 -16.41 8.14 5.02
C GLY A 69 -16.04 9.44 5.74
N ARG A 70 -16.68 9.73 6.88
CA ARG A 70 -16.41 10.94 7.66
C ARG A 70 -14.98 10.95 8.20
N ASP A 71 -14.55 9.89 8.86
CA ASP A 71 -13.30 9.86 9.61
C ASP A 71 -12.06 9.87 8.67
N MET A 72 -12.10 9.10 7.58
CA MET A 72 -11.00 9.11 6.60
C MET A 72 -10.91 10.44 5.86
N ASN A 73 -12.03 11.03 5.45
CA ASN A 73 -11.99 12.34 4.79
C ASN A 73 -11.53 13.44 5.76
N ALA A 74 -11.93 13.40 7.04
CA ALA A 74 -11.41 14.32 8.04
C ALA A 74 -9.88 14.22 8.19
N ALA A 75 -9.34 12.99 8.22
CA ALA A 75 -7.90 12.75 8.23
C ALA A 75 -7.21 13.31 6.98
N ILE A 76 -7.77 13.07 5.79
CA ILE A 76 -7.23 13.52 4.51
C ILE A 76 -7.23 15.05 4.41
N THR A 77 -8.31 15.72 4.82
CA THR A 77 -8.39 17.19 4.89
C THR A 77 -7.38 17.76 5.87
N ALA A 78 -7.22 17.15 7.05
CA ALA A 78 -6.17 17.54 7.99
C ALA A 78 -4.76 17.33 7.39
N GLY A 79 -4.55 16.24 6.66
CA GLY A 79 -3.31 15.96 5.93
C GLY A 79 -3.00 17.03 4.87
N HIS A 80 -4.00 17.45 4.10
CA HIS A 80 -3.86 18.56 3.17
C HIS A 80 -3.34 19.80 3.90
N ALA A 81 -4.07 20.24 4.94
CA ALA A 81 -3.81 21.47 5.68
C ALA A 81 -2.42 21.48 6.35
N ASN A 82 -1.94 20.33 6.80
CA ASN A 82 -0.67 20.21 7.53
C ASN A 82 0.54 19.80 6.66
N GLY A 83 0.37 19.68 5.34
CA GLY A 83 1.48 19.29 4.46
C GLY A 83 1.80 17.79 4.45
N TRP A 84 0.93 16.95 4.99
CA TRP A 84 1.13 15.49 5.03
C TRP A 84 0.62 14.82 3.76
N GLY A 85 1.17 13.65 3.47
CA GLY A 85 0.61 12.71 2.51
C GLY A 85 -0.49 11.85 3.14
N MET A 86 -1.25 11.14 2.31
CA MET A 86 -2.46 10.44 2.73
C MET A 86 -2.19 9.33 3.74
N GLY A 87 -1.16 8.51 3.52
CA GLY A 87 -0.77 7.44 4.45
C GLY A 87 -0.40 7.95 5.84
N GLU A 88 0.39 9.03 5.89
CA GLU A 88 0.73 9.70 7.15
C GLU A 88 -0.50 10.32 7.83
N ALA A 89 -1.37 10.95 7.06
CA ALA A 89 -2.57 11.59 7.59
C ALA A 89 -3.52 10.58 8.23
N LEU A 90 -3.76 9.45 7.56
CA LEU A 90 -4.58 8.34 8.10
C LEU A 90 -3.94 7.73 9.34
N ALA A 91 -2.64 7.46 9.33
CA ALA A 91 -1.95 6.87 10.47
C ALA A 91 -1.97 7.79 11.69
N ARG A 92 -1.74 9.10 11.50
CA ARG A 92 -1.85 10.11 12.58
C ARG A 92 -3.26 10.20 13.14
N TYR A 93 -4.27 10.15 12.28
CA TYR A 93 -5.66 10.14 12.73
C TYR A 93 -5.93 8.91 13.61
N LEU A 94 -5.54 7.72 13.15
CA LEU A 94 -5.68 6.47 13.90
C LEU A 94 -4.92 6.50 15.23
N ASP A 95 -3.69 7.02 15.25
CA ASP A 95 -2.87 7.10 16.47
C ASP A 95 -3.47 8.04 17.53
N ALA A 96 -4.16 9.10 17.10
CA ALA A 96 -4.82 10.06 17.98
C ALA A 96 -6.19 9.59 18.50
N ARG A 97 -6.75 8.49 17.99
CA ARG A 97 -8.03 7.96 18.45
C ARG A 97 -7.91 7.41 19.87
N LYS A 98 -8.99 7.57 20.64
CA LYS A 98 -9.12 6.94 21.97
C LYS A 98 -9.21 5.41 21.87
N GLU A 99 -9.92 4.93 20.85
CA GLU A 99 -10.16 3.51 20.62
C GLU A 99 -9.75 3.11 19.21
N THR A 100 -8.95 2.05 19.13
CA THR A 100 -8.47 1.41 17.91
C THR A 100 -8.47 -0.11 18.14
N PRO A 101 -9.63 -0.78 18.01
CA PRO A 101 -9.76 -2.19 18.37
C PRO A 101 -8.84 -3.14 17.60
N GLY A 102 -8.49 -2.81 16.34
CA GLY A 102 -7.58 -3.61 15.51
C GLY A 102 -6.14 -3.10 15.45
N ARG A 103 -5.69 -2.34 16.46
CA ARG A 103 -4.38 -1.66 16.48
C ARG A 103 -3.21 -2.60 16.14
N GLU A 104 -3.23 -3.81 16.68
CA GLU A 104 -2.18 -4.82 16.52
C GLU A 104 -2.08 -5.40 15.10
N HIS A 105 -3.13 -5.23 14.29
CA HIS A 105 -3.20 -5.72 12.91
C HIS A 105 -3.02 -4.61 11.86
N CYS A 106 -3.14 -3.35 12.27
CA CYS A 106 -3.11 -2.18 11.40
C CYS A 106 -1.72 -1.88 10.84
N VAL A 107 -1.56 -1.95 9.52
CA VAL A 107 -0.30 -1.67 8.85
C VAL A 107 -0.01 -0.18 8.71
N LEU A 108 -1.03 0.68 8.57
CA LEU A 108 -0.87 2.14 8.55
C LEU A 108 -0.23 2.63 9.86
N LEU A 109 -0.85 2.27 10.98
CA LEU A 109 -0.43 2.67 12.31
C LEU A 109 0.88 2.01 12.73
N GLY A 110 1.07 0.73 12.37
CA GLY A 110 2.33 0.04 12.63
C GLY A 110 3.50 0.61 11.83
N ALA A 111 3.31 0.95 10.55
CA ALA A 111 4.34 1.62 9.76
C ALA A 111 4.71 2.98 10.35
N TRP A 112 3.71 3.79 10.72
CA TRP A 112 3.90 5.06 11.41
C TRP A 112 4.70 4.92 12.70
N THR A 113 4.32 3.99 13.57
CA THR A 113 4.98 3.76 14.87
C THR A 113 6.43 3.28 14.69
N LEU A 114 6.70 2.49 13.66
CA LEU A 114 8.03 1.94 13.35
C LEU A 114 8.91 2.90 12.53
N GLY A 115 8.40 4.07 12.15
CA GLY A 115 9.13 5.01 11.29
C GLY A 115 9.33 4.50 9.86
N VAL A 116 8.54 3.53 9.41
CA VAL A 116 8.53 3.05 8.02
C VAL A 116 7.63 3.97 7.20
N PRO A 117 8.12 4.60 6.12
CA PRO A 117 7.27 5.41 5.26
C PRO A 117 6.08 4.60 4.73
N VAL A 118 4.89 5.17 4.89
CA VAL A 118 3.64 4.60 4.39
C VAL A 118 2.95 5.58 3.45
N THR A 119 2.60 5.12 2.24
CA THR A 119 1.99 5.94 1.20
C THR A 119 0.71 5.32 0.68
N VAL A 120 -0.30 6.15 0.43
CA VAL A 120 -1.59 5.75 -0.14
C VAL A 120 -1.80 6.48 -1.46
N HIS A 121 -2.08 5.72 -2.51
CA HIS A 121 -2.25 6.26 -3.86
C HIS A 121 -3.72 6.18 -4.29
N ALA A 122 -4.36 7.35 -4.27
CA ALA A 122 -5.77 7.51 -4.53
C ALA A 122 -6.14 7.14 -5.97
N ALA A 123 -7.22 6.35 -6.12
CA ALA A 123 -7.88 6.11 -7.39
C ALA A 123 -9.26 6.78 -7.36
N ILE A 124 -9.28 8.06 -7.76
CA ILE A 124 -10.47 8.91 -7.60
C ILE A 124 -11.66 8.30 -8.37
N GLY A 125 -12.79 8.16 -7.67
CA GLY A 125 -14.00 7.52 -8.19
C GLY A 125 -14.07 6.00 -8.01
N THR A 126 -13.01 5.33 -7.52
CA THR A 126 -13.06 3.88 -7.23
C THR A 126 -13.34 3.56 -5.77
N ASP A 127 -13.02 4.50 -4.88
CA ASP A 127 -13.03 4.27 -3.45
C ASP A 127 -14.31 4.75 -2.78
N ILE A 128 -14.77 3.99 -1.77
CA ILE A 128 -16.07 4.23 -1.11
C ILE A 128 -16.13 5.59 -0.39
N ILE A 129 -14.99 6.09 0.07
CA ILE A 129 -14.91 7.37 0.77
C ILE A 129 -15.19 8.58 -0.14
N HIS A 130 -15.23 8.41 -1.46
CA HIS A 130 -15.45 9.50 -2.41
C HIS A 130 -16.92 9.91 -2.56
N GLN A 131 -17.88 9.03 -2.22
CA GLN A 131 -19.30 9.36 -2.29
C GLN A 131 -19.75 10.20 -1.09
N HIS A 132 -18.94 10.25 -0.03
CA HIS A 132 -19.27 10.91 1.21
C HIS A 132 -19.27 12.45 1.07
N PRO A 133 -20.21 13.19 1.69
CA PRO A 133 -20.28 14.66 1.59
C PRO A 133 -19.04 15.43 2.04
N HIS A 134 -18.19 14.81 2.88
CA HIS A 134 -16.93 15.39 3.33
C HIS A 134 -15.76 15.17 2.37
N ALA A 135 -15.95 14.47 1.25
CA ALA A 135 -14.89 14.25 0.28
C ALA A 135 -14.47 15.56 -0.38
N ASP A 136 -13.18 15.87 -0.28
CA ASP A 136 -12.56 17.03 -0.94
C ASP A 136 -11.54 16.54 -1.98
N GLY A 137 -11.85 16.75 -3.26
CA GLY A 137 -10.99 16.36 -4.38
C GLY A 137 -9.60 17.01 -4.34
N ALA A 138 -9.48 18.23 -3.83
CA ALA A 138 -8.19 18.89 -3.67
C ALA A 138 -7.37 18.23 -2.56
N ALA A 139 -8.00 17.88 -1.44
CA ALA A 139 -7.37 17.12 -0.36
C ALA A 139 -6.93 15.72 -0.80
N LEU A 140 -7.81 14.97 -1.47
CA LEU A 140 -7.50 13.65 -2.02
C LEU A 140 -6.32 13.70 -3.01
N GLY A 141 -6.38 14.62 -3.97
CA GLY A 141 -5.34 14.79 -5.00
C GLY A 141 -3.99 15.20 -4.42
N GLU A 142 -3.98 16.23 -3.57
CA GLU A 142 -2.73 16.78 -3.01
C GLU A 142 -2.05 15.79 -2.06
N THR A 143 -2.81 15.13 -1.17
CA THR A 143 -2.24 14.16 -0.23
C THR A 143 -1.71 12.91 -0.93
N SER A 144 -2.43 12.40 -1.93
CA SER A 144 -1.97 11.30 -2.81
C SER A 144 -0.72 11.69 -3.61
N PHE A 145 -0.65 12.94 -4.10
CA PHE A 145 0.50 13.42 -4.86
C PHE A 145 1.75 13.60 -3.99
N ARG A 146 1.61 14.03 -2.73
CA ARG A 146 2.72 14.04 -1.76
C ARG A 146 3.24 12.63 -1.50
N ASP A 147 2.34 11.67 -1.36
CA ASP A 147 2.69 10.26 -1.20
C ASP A 147 3.40 9.69 -2.42
N PHE A 148 3.01 10.08 -3.64
CA PHE A 148 3.77 9.78 -4.86
C PHE A 148 5.22 10.29 -4.80
N LYS A 149 5.44 11.53 -4.35
CA LYS A 149 6.80 12.09 -4.20
C LYS A 149 7.62 11.31 -3.16
N ARG A 150 7.02 10.90 -2.05
CA ARG A 150 7.66 10.10 -0.99
C ARG A 150 8.06 8.71 -1.48
N LEU A 151 7.20 8.05 -2.23
CA LEU A 151 7.52 6.78 -2.88
C LEU A 151 8.67 6.96 -3.88
N ALA A 152 8.61 7.97 -4.75
CA ALA A 152 9.69 8.26 -5.71
C ALA A 152 11.03 8.52 -5.01
N ALA A 153 11.03 9.16 -3.84
CA ALA A 153 12.24 9.38 -3.04
C ALA A 153 12.81 8.10 -2.41
N SER A 154 11.99 7.05 -2.23
CA SER A 154 12.43 5.76 -1.70
C SER A 154 12.99 4.83 -2.79
N VAL A 155 12.56 4.99 -4.05
CA VAL A 155 12.96 4.13 -5.17
C VAL A 155 14.47 4.07 -5.44
N PRO A 156 15.28 5.15 -5.30
CA PRO A 156 16.74 5.07 -5.48
C PRO A 156 17.43 4.00 -4.64
N ALA A 157 16.91 3.69 -3.45
CA ALA A 157 17.43 2.64 -2.57
C ALA A 157 17.28 1.21 -3.14
N LEU A 158 16.59 1.05 -4.28
CA LEU A 158 16.55 -0.21 -4.99
C LEU A 158 17.85 -0.56 -5.71
N HIS A 159 18.69 0.44 -6.05
CA HIS A 159 19.87 0.21 -6.88
C HIS A 159 20.80 -0.83 -6.27
N ASP A 160 21.26 -1.77 -7.10
CA ASP A 160 22.31 -2.73 -6.74
C ASP A 160 21.93 -3.64 -5.56
N GLY A 161 20.88 -4.43 -5.74
CA GLY A 161 20.46 -5.49 -4.81
C GLY A 161 19.19 -5.19 -4.00
N GLY A 162 18.52 -4.06 -4.23
CA GLY A 162 17.23 -3.79 -3.61
C GLY A 162 16.09 -4.65 -4.19
N LEU A 163 14.94 -4.63 -3.50
CA LEU A 163 13.78 -5.43 -3.87
C LEU A 163 12.50 -4.60 -3.83
N VAL A 164 11.70 -4.72 -4.89
CA VAL A 164 10.32 -4.24 -4.97
C VAL A 164 9.36 -5.42 -5.08
N LEU A 165 8.30 -5.38 -4.29
CA LEU A 165 7.30 -6.44 -4.19
C LEU A 165 5.91 -5.87 -4.41
N ASN A 166 5.22 -6.29 -5.48
CA ASN A 166 3.82 -5.98 -5.71
C ASN A 166 2.96 -7.14 -5.21
N LEU A 167 2.09 -6.88 -4.23
CA LEU A 167 1.19 -7.86 -3.62
C LEU A 167 -0.26 -7.49 -3.95
N GLY A 168 -0.86 -8.13 -4.96
CA GLY A 168 -2.29 -8.07 -5.23
C GLY A 168 -2.81 -6.73 -5.75
N SER A 169 -1.95 -5.87 -6.31
CA SER A 169 -2.40 -4.66 -7.01
C SER A 169 -2.28 -4.84 -8.51
N ALA A 170 -3.44 -4.95 -9.18
CA ALA A 170 -3.49 -5.25 -10.60
C ALA A 170 -3.18 -4.04 -11.51
N VAL A 171 -3.37 -2.80 -11.05
CA VAL A 171 -3.23 -1.60 -11.89
C VAL A 171 -2.58 -0.42 -11.16
N ILE A 172 -3.17 0.04 -10.05
CA ILE A 172 -2.78 1.30 -9.40
C ILE A 172 -1.31 1.27 -8.98
N MET A 173 -0.87 0.28 -8.19
CA MET A 173 0.52 0.24 -7.73
C MET A 173 1.52 -0.03 -8.86
N PRO A 174 1.27 -0.93 -9.84
CA PRO A 174 2.12 -1.05 -11.03
C PRO A 174 2.33 0.26 -11.79
N GLU A 175 1.26 1.04 -12.01
CA GLU A 175 1.35 2.31 -12.72
C GLU A 175 2.10 3.35 -11.89
N VAL A 176 1.76 3.49 -10.61
CA VAL A 176 2.46 4.41 -9.68
C VAL A 176 3.95 4.08 -9.59
N PHE A 177 4.30 2.80 -9.42
CA PHE A 177 5.69 2.35 -9.34
C PHE A 177 6.47 2.73 -10.59
N LEU A 178 5.91 2.45 -11.77
CA LEU A 178 6.59 2.73 -13.02
C LEU A 178 6.93 4.22 -13.14
N LYS A 179 6.03 5.11 -12.68
CA LYS A 179 6.24 6.57 -12.74
C LYS A 179 7.25 7.02 -11.69
N ALA A 180 7.19 6.45 -10.49
CA ALA A 180 8.19 6.69 -9.44
C ALA A 180 9.59 6.25 -9.88
N LEU A 181 9.70 5.09 -10.55
CA LEU A 181 10.94 4.59 -11.15
C LEU A 181 11.44 5.49 -12.28
N THR A 182 10.56 5.97 -13.15
CA THR A 182 10.93 6.93 -14.20
C THR A 182 11.51 8.21 -13.59
N VAL A 183 10.87 8.77 -12.55
CA VAL A 183 11.39 9.95 -11.85
C VAL A 183 12.76 9.66 -11.25
N ALA A 184 12.90 8.56 -10.51
CA ALA A 184 14.18 8.16 -9.90
C ALA A 184 15.30 8.00 -10.93
N ARG A 185 15.01 7.35 -12.07
CA ARG A 185 15.97 7.19 -13.17
C ARG A 185 16.31 8.49 -13.87
N ASN A 186 15.33 9.37 -14.08
CA ASN A 186 15.57 10.65 -14.73
C ASN A 186 16.53 11.53 -13.91
N ILE A 187 16.33 11.60 -12.60
CA ILE A 187 17.21 12.38 -11.70
C ILE A 187 18.51 11.63 -11.35
N GLY A 188 18.47 10.29 -11.37
CA GLY A 188 19.56 9.40 -10.97
C GLY A 188 20.42 8.89 -12.13
N ALA A 189 20.44 9.58 -13.27
CA ALA A 189 21.23 9.19 -14.46
C ALA A 189 21.02 7.72 -14.89
N GLY A 190 19.77 7.27 -14.93
CA GLY A 190 19.37 5.92 -15.30
C GLY A 190 19.26 4.92 -14.14
N LYS A 191 19.57 5.31 -12.90
CA LYS A 191 19.47 4.46 -11.70
C LYS A 191 18.12 4.67 -10.97
N PRO A 192 17.51 3.64 -10.34
CA PRO A 192 18.10 2.34 -10.01
C PRO A 192 18.05 1.32 -11.15
N THR A 193 19.06 0.45 -11.15
CA THR A 193 19.20 -0.79 -11.94
C THR A 193 19.71 -1.91 -11.03
N HIS A 194 19.72 -3.15 -11.51
CA HIS A 194 20.23 -4.32 -10.78
C HIS A 194 19.46 -4.61 -9.48
N PHE A 195 18.14 -4.53 -9.55
CA PHE A 195 17.24 -4.84 -8.43
C PHE A 195 16.32 -6.01 -8.76
N THR A 196 15.76 -6.64 -7.73
CA THR A 196 14.76 -7.70 -7.88
C THR A 196 13.36 -7.10 -7.86
N ALA A 197 12.54 -7.46 -8.85
CA ALA A 197 11.14 -7.07 -8.91
C ALA A 197 10.26 -8.31 -8.90
N VAL A 198 9.29 -8.36 -7.99
CA VAL A 198 8.42 -9.52 -7.85
C VAL A 198 6.95 -9.11 -7.84
N ASP A 199 6.14 -9.81 -8.60
CA ASP A 199 4.69 -9.71 -8.59
C ASP A 199 4.07 -10.97 -7.97
N PHE A 200 3.20 -10.78 -6.98
CA PHE A 200 2.38 -11.80 -6.34
C PHE A 200 0.91 -11.47 -6.55
N ASP A 201 0.19 -12.36 -7.21
CA ASP A 201 -1.25 -12.22 -7.41
C ASP A 201 -1.90 -13.58 -7.65
N MET A 202 -3.21 -13.69 -7.41
CA MET A 202 -4.00 -14.88 -7.71
C MET A 202 -4.08 -15.14 -9.22
N HIS A 203 -3.95 -14.08 -10.02
CA HIS A 203 -3.97 -14.14 -11.48
C HIS A 203 -2.79 -13.42 -12.11
N ARG A 204 -2.43 -13.79 -13.34
CA ARG A 204 -1.42 -13.05 -14.10
C ARG A 204 -2.05 -11.88 -14.82
N HIS A 205 -1.75 -10.68 -14.36
CA HIS A 205 -2.22 -9.45 -14.99
C HIS A 205 -1.19 -8.84 -15.93
N TYR A 206 -1.67 -8.19 -17.00
CA TYR A 206 -0.78 -7.52 -17.96
C TYR A 206 0.05 -6.42 -17.32
N ARG A 207 -0.56 -5.56 -16.48
CA ARG A 207 0.12 -4.38 -15.91
C ARG A 207 1.23 -4.75 -14.93
N PRO A 208 1.04 -5.62 -13.93
CA PRO A 208 2.15 -6.01 -13.05
C PRO A 208 3.26 -6.74 -13.80
N ARG A 209 2.92 -7.68 -14.69
CA ARG A 209 3.91 -8.37 -15.53
C ARG A 209 4.80 -7.38 -16.29
N VAL A 210 4.19 -6.41 -16.98
CA VAL A 210 4.95 -5.51 -17.86
C VAL A 210 5.59 -4.35 -17.09
N ASN A 211 4.89 -3.76 -16.11
CA ASN A 211 5.26 -2.50 -15.47
C ASN A 211 5.93 -2.65 -14.10
N VAL A 212 5.90 -3.84 -13.50
CA VAL A 212 6.68 -4.18 -12.29
C VAL A 212 7.82 -5.13 -12.65
N VAL A 213 7.53 -6.19 -13.38
CA VAL A 213 8.49 -7.29 -13.58
C VAL A 213 9.39 -7.06 -14.80
N GLU A 214 8.84 -6.97 -16.01
CA GLU A 214 9.63 -7.00 -17.25
C GLU A 214 10.39 -5.68 -17.49
N ARG A 215 9.67 -4.58 -17.77
CA ARG A 215 10.31 -3.30 -18.17
C ARG A 215 11.25 -2.74 -17.10
N PRO A 216 10.91 -2.79 -15.80
CA PRO A 216 11.79 -2.24 -14.76
C PRO A 216 13.15 -2.94 -14.67
N THR A 217 13.24 -4.23 -14.97
CA THR A 217 14.49 -5.00 -14.84
C THR A 217 15.27 -5.18 -16.15
N LEU A 218 14.80 -4.62 -17.28
CA LEU A 218 15.48 -4.75 -18.58
C LEU A 218 16.92 -4.20 -18.58
N ALA A 219 17.17 -3.13 -17.84
CA ALA A 219 18.48 -2.46 -17.74
C ALA A 219 19.37 -3.07 -16.63
N GLY A 220 19.14 -4.34 -16.28
CA GLY A 220 19.78 -5.05 -15.18
C GLY A 220 18.84 -5.27 -14.01
N GLY A 221 18.85 -6.48 -13.45
CA GLY A 221 17.97 -6.92 -12.36
C GLY A 221 17.38 -8.29 -12.63
N THR A 222 16.42 -8.70 -11.80
CA THR A 222 15.72 -9.98 -11.98
C THR A 222 14.25 -9.84 -11.65
N GLY A 223 13.40 -10.26 -12.57
CA GLY A 223 11.95 -10.23 -12.44
C GLY A 223 11.38 -11.60 -12.11
N TYR A 224 10.42 -11.67 -11.18
CA TYR A 224 9.68 -12.89 -10.87
C TYR A 224 8.17 -12.63 -10.86
N THR A 225 7.39 -13.63 -11.28
CA THR A 225 5.93 -13.63 -11.16
C THR A 225 5.52 -14.91 -10.45
N ILE A 226 4.89 -14.77 -9.28
CA ILE A 226 4.45 -15.87 -8.44
C ILE A 226 2.93 -15.81 -8.35
N THR A 227 2.28 -16.85 -8.87
CA THR A 227 0.81 -16.88 -9.00
C THR A 227 0.21 -17.80 -7.95
N GLY A 228 -0.73 -17.30 -7.15
CA GLY A 228 -1.41 -18.05 -6.11
C GLY A 228 -2.07 -17.15 -5.05
N HIS A 229 -2.80 -17.78 -4.14
CA HIS A 229 -3.52 -17.11 -3.06
C HIS A 229 -2.57 -16.39 -2.09
N HIS A 230 -2.92 -15.16 -1.69
CA HIS A 230 -2.09 -14.34 -0.79
C HIS A 230 -1.93 -15.01 0.58
N GLU A 231 -3.00 -15.60 1.11
CA GLU A 231 -3.07 -16.36 2.35
C GLU A 231 -2.19 -17.61 2.38
N LEU A 232 -1.67 -18.04 1.22
CA LEU A 232 -0.67 -19.12 1.12
C LEU A 232 0.73 -18.55 0.85
N LEU A 233 0.84 -17.65 -0.14
CA LEU A 233 2.12 -17.19 -0.64
C LEU A 233 2.83 -16.22 0.30
N ILE A 234 2.11 -15.30 0.95
CA ILE A 234 2.71 -14.32 1.85
C ILE A 234 3.28 -15.00 3.12
N PRO A 235 2.57 -15.93 3.79
CA PRO A 235 3.16 -16.68 4.90
C PRO A 235 4.42 -17.46 4.51
N LEU A 236 4.42 -18.11 3.33
CA LEU A 236 5.59 -18.83 2.83
C LEU A 236 6.78 -17.89 2.55
N LEU A 237 6.52 -16.72 1.95
CA LEU A 237 7.54 -15.70 1.74
C LEU A 237 8.14 -15.25 3.07
N VAL A 238 7.30 -14.93 4.05
CA VAL A 238 7.73 -14.45 5.38
C VAL A 238 8.56 -15.53 6.09
N TRP A 239 8.09 -16.77 6.07
CA TRP A 239 8.83 -17.91 6.62
C TRP A 239 10.19 -18.08 5.95
N GLY A 240 10.25 -18.02 4.62
CA GLY A 240 11.49 -18.15 3.86
C GLY A 240 12.49 -17.02 4.17
N VAL A 241 12.00 -15.79 4.29
CA VAL A 241 12.82 -14.63 4.70
C VAL A 241 13.37 -14.84 6.11
N ASP A 242 12.53 -15.24 7.06
CA ASP A 242 12.96 -15.50 8.44
C ASP A 242 14.00 -16.62 8.53
N ALA A 243 13.78 -17.73 7.81
CA ALA A 243 14.71 -18.84 7.76
C ALA A 243 16.08 -18.40 7.22
N ALA A 244 16.09 -17.61 6.13
CA ALA A 244 17.31 -17.07 5.54
C ALA A 244 18.04 -16.09 6.48
N LEU A 245 17.30 -15.24 7.21
CA LEU A 245 17.88 -14.29 8.17
C LEU A 245 18.46 -14.98 9.42
N ARG A 246 17.92 -16.12 9.85
CA ARG A 246 18.46 -16.91 10.97
C ARG A 246 19.71 -17.70 10.61
N ALA A 247 19.89 -18.02 9.33
CA ALA A 247 21.04 -18.77 8.82
C ALA A 247 22.28 -17.90 8.56
N ARG A 248 22.15 -16.57 8.69
CA ARG A 248 23.24 -15.59 8.61
C ARG A 248 23.77 -15.27 10.01
#